data_AF-A0A954E3N4-F1
#
_entry.id   AF-A0A954E3N4-F1
#
_cell.length_a   1.000
_cell.length_b   1.000
_cell.length_c   1.000
_cell.angle_alpha   90.00
_cell.angle_beta   90.00
_cell.angle_gamma   90.00
#
_symmetry.space_group_name_H-M   'P 1'
#
loop_
_entity.id
_entity.type
_entity.pdbx_description
1 polymer ?
#
loop_
_entity_poly.entity_id
_entity_poly.type
_entity_poly.pdbx_seq_one_letter_code
_entity_poly.pdbx_strand_id
1 'polypeptide(L)'
;MKWQRLHPGGKALPTHGFTLVELLIAMGILLLLASFLLVGMGGILGGAKKTATQTTLKKISEILRQQQAEFNVAMSSTPPKRAQEPCLGLDADAGLRSLLERKRLFREAFPQRAADLRDANGNFTRMGVLVNAKLTEIYIAKNGSSPSTAQLDAARDVALGSHGSSELLFLILTEGTAYGTSVLDSDQFSSREARDTDGDDLLELIDAWEQPLLFYRWPTRMIRPCDPDAPTVPLSTDPVRVNLPAVDTTYWKLLSSSNVDIGVLGRDGEDPLSSLYRLVGGSISGVQSVESNANPTCNFHTPDTYAPLLVVSMGPDLAAGLYLPNDTANFGHLAQPSVAPNVAADSALNDNITNLQGIE
;
A
#
# COMPACT_ATOMS: atom_id res chain seq x y z
N MET A 1 -35.79 -58.56 54.60
CA MET A 1 -36.47 -57.34 54.11
C MET A 1 -36.54 -57.42 52.59
N LYS A 2 -37.77 -57.47 52.03
CA LYS A 2 -38.05 -57.78 50.62
C LYS A 2 -38.57 -56.50 49.96
N TRP A 3 -37.79 -55.90 49.06
CA TRP A 3 -38.16 -54.66 48.35
C TRP A 3 -39.08 -55.00 47.17
N GLN A 4 -40.38 -54.72 47.33
CA GLN A 4 -41.37 -54.78 46.24
C GLN A 4 -41.26 -53.50 45.39
N ARG A 5 -40.83 -53.65 44.13
CA ARG A 5 -40.94 -52.59 43.10
C ARG A 5 -42.39 -52.52 42.61
N LEU A 6 -43.07 -51.44 42.96
CA LEU A 6 -44.32 -51.03 42.31
C LEU A 6 -43.96 -50.37 40.97
N HIS A 7 -44.26 -51.02 39.85
CA HIS A 7 -44.23 -50.39 38.54
C HIS A 7 -45.55 -49.63 38.33
N PRO A 8 -45.52 -48.29 38.16
CA PRO A 8 -46.71 -47.55 37.76
C PRO A 8 -47.01 -47.85 36.28
N GLY A 9 -48.23 -48.32 36.02
CA GLY A 9 -48.75 -48.51 34.67
C GLY A 9 -48.90 -47.17 33.95
N GLY A 10 -47.87 -46.77 33.21
CA GLY A 10 -47.93 -45.67 32.27
C GLY A 10 -48.78 -46.07 31.06
N LYS A 11 -49.92 -45.39 30.87
CA LYS A 11 -50.70 -45.48 29.64
C LYS A 11 -49.81 -45.02 28.48
N ALA A 12 -49.55 -45.89 27.51
CA ALA A 12 -48.83 -45.52 26.30
C ALA A 12 -49.60 -44.42 25.57
N LEU A 13 -49.01 -43.23 25.47
CA LEU A 13 -49.57 -42.14 24.69
C LEU A 13 -49.52 -42.53 23.21
N PRO A 14 -50.59 -42.29 22.43
CA PRO A 14 -50.62 -42.60 21.01
C PRO A 14 -49.53 -41.80 20.29
N THR A 15 -48.60 -42.50 19.66
CA THR A 15 -47.58 -41.91 18.79
C THR A 15 -48.20 -41.68 17.42
N HIS A 16 -48.64 -40.45 17.15
CA HIS A 16 -48.93 -40.03 15.78
C HIS A 16 -47.60 -39.86 15.05
N GLY A 17 -47.35 -40.71 14.04
CA GLY A 17 -46.19 -40.56 13.16
C GLY A 17 -46.35 -39.33 12.29
N PHE A 18 -45.27 -38.57 12.11
CA PHE A 18 -45.25 -37.43 11.19
C PHE A 18 -45.58 -37.88 9.77
N THR A 19 -46.44 -37.12 9.11
CA THR A 19 -46.71 -37.38 7.69
C THR A 19 -45.50 -36.96 6.86
N LEU A 20 -45.24 -37.67 5.75
CA LEU A 20 -44.16 -37.33 4.83
C LEU A 20 -44.29 -35.88 4.33
N VAL A 21 -45.52 -35.38 4.21
CA VAL A 21 -45.84 -34.01 3.82
C VAL A 21 -45.38 -32.99 4.88
N GLU A 22 -45.64 -33.22 6.17
CA GLU A 22 -45.15 -32.32 7.23
C GLU A 22 -43.63 -32.22 7.25
N LEU A 23 -42.93 -33.33 7.03
CA LEU A 23 -41.47 -33.34 6.99
C LEU A 23 -40.94 -32.55 5.78
N LEU A 24 -41.62 -32.67 4.63
CA LEU A 24 -41.27 -31.93 3.42
C LEU A 24 -41.52 -30.42 3.58
N ILE A 25 -42.62 -30.03 4.23
CA ILE A 25 -42.92 -28.62 4.57
C ILE A 25 -41.87 -28.07 5.55
N ALA A 26 -41.52 -28.82 6.60
CA ALA A 26 -40.53 -28.40 7.57
C ALA A 26 -39.15 -28.17 6.94
N MET A 27 -38.72 -29.07 6.05
CA MET A 27 -37.47 -28.90 5.29
C MET A 27 -37.54 -27.68 4.36
N GLY A 28 -38.69 -27.44 3.70
CA GLY A 28 -38.89 -26.25 2.87
C GLY A 28 -38.76 -24.94 3.66
N ILE A 29 -39.37 -24.87 4.85
CA ILE A 29 -39.27 -23.70 5.74
C ILE A 29 -37.84 -23.51 6.25
N LEU A 30 -37.15 -24.59 6.64
CA LEU A 30 -35.76 -24.53 7.10
C LEU A 30 -34.82 -24.02 6.01
N LEU A 31 -34.95 -24.48 4.77
CA LEU A 31 -34.13 -24.01 3.65
C LEU A 31 -34.38 -22.53 3.35
N LEU A 32 -35.64 -22.09 3.42
CA LEU A 32 -36.01 -20.69 3.22
C LEU A 32 -35.41 -19.80 4.33
N LEU A 33 -35.53 -20.19 5.60
CA LEU A 33 -34.96 -19.44 6.73
C LEU A 33 -33.42 -19.42 6.68
N ALA A 34 -32.79 -20.53 6.34
CA ALA A 34 -31.34 -20.59 6.16
C ALA A 34 -30.87 -19.63 5.05
N SER A 35 -31.60 -19.56 3.93
CA SER A 35 -31.28 -18.63 2.84
C SER A 35 -31.34 -17.17 3.28
N PHE A 36 -32.37 -16.77 4.04
CA PHE A 36 -32.47 -15.39 4.54
C PHE A 36 -31.38 -15.04 5.56
N LEU A 37 -31.02 -15.97 6.45
CA LEU A 37 -29.95 -15.79 7.43
C LEU A 37 -28.59 -15.59 6.75
N LEU A 38 -28.29 -16.36 5.70
CA LEU A 38 -27.04 -16.24 4.95
C LEU A 38 -26.89 -14.86 4.29
N VAL A 39 -27.97 -14.35 3.67
CA VAL A 39 -27.94 -13.02 3.04
C VAL A 39 -27.76 -11.90 4.09
N GLY A 40 -28.48 -11.99 5.22
CA GLY A 40 -28.34 -11.01 6.31
C GLY A 40 -26.95 -11.00 6.95
N MET A 41 -26.34 -12.18 7.14
CA MET A 41 -24.99 -12.30 7.70
C MET A 41 -23.92 -11.72 6.77
N GLY A 42 -24.07 -11.87 5.45
CA GLY A 42 -23.11 -11.33 4.46
C GLY A 42 -22.90 -9.82 4.59
N GLY A 43 -23.98 -9.04 4.74
CA GLY A 43 -23.90 -7.59 4.91
C GLY A 43 -23.23 -7.16 6.21
N ILE A 44 -23.53 -7.85 7.32
CA ILE A 44 -22.94 -7.55 8.64
C ILE A 44 -21.44 -7.86 8.65
N LEU A 45 -21.02 -8.99 8.08
CA LEU A 45 -19.61 -9.37 7.99
C LEU A 45 -18.83 -8.39 7.10
N GLY A 46 -19.40 -7.99 5.96
CA GLY A 46 -18.78 -6.99 5.07
C GLY A 46 -18.57 -5.65 5.78
N GLY A 47 -19.58 -5.16 6.50
CA GLY A 47 -19.47 -3.93 7.29
C GLY A 47 -18.42 -4.03 8.40
N ALA A 48 -18.37 -5.14 9.13
CA ALA A 48 -17.38 -5.37 10.18
C ALA A 48 -15.94 -5.42 9.63
N LYS A 49 -15.73 -6.09 8.49
CA LYS A 49 -14.44 -6.13 7.80
C LYS A 49 -14.00 -4.74 7.37
N LYS A 50 -14.89 -3.97 6.74
CA LYS A 50 -14.62 -2.58 6.35
C LYS A 50 -14.18 -1.72 7.55
N THR A 51 -14.91 -1.75 8.65
CA THR A 51 -14.54 -0.98 9.87
C THR A 51 -13.21 -1.44 10.46
N ALA A 52 -12.94 -2.74 10.47
CA ALA A 52 -11.66 -3.28 10.94
C ALA A 52 -10.50 -2.77 10.08
N THR A 53 -10.61 -2.88 8.75
CA THR A 53 -9.61 -2.36 7.80
C THR A 53 -9.39 -0.86 7.97
N GLN A 54 -10.46 -0.06 8.12
CA GLN A 54 -10.35 1.38 8.38
C GLN A 54 -9.60 1.69 9.68
N THR A 55 -9.82 0.89 10.73
CA THR A 55 -9.13 1.06 12.02
C THR A 55 -7.64 0.79 11.86
N THR A 56 -7.26 -0.29 11.19
CA THR A 56 -5.86 -0.64 10.90
C THR A 56 -5.19 0.43 10.03
N LEU A 57 -5.85 0.89 8.97
CA LEU A 57 -5.34 1.96 8.09
C LEU A 57 -5.17 3.29 8.83
N LYS A 58 -6.10 3.66 9.72
CA LYS A 58 -5.98 4.87 10.54
C LYS A 58 -4.75 4.80 11.44
N LYS A 59 -4.55 3.67 12.13
CA LYS A 59 -3.37 3.43 12.97
C LYS A 59 -2.07 3.54 12.17
N ILE A 60 -1.99 2.85 11.01
CA ILE A 60 -0.85 2.93 10.10
C ILE A 60 -0.61 4.40 9.68
N SER A 61 -1.68 5.13 9.35
CA SER A 61 -1.58 6.52 8.93
C SER A 61 -0.98 7.43 10.00
N GLU A 62 -1.40 7.27 11.25
CA GLU A 62 -0.90 8.09 12.38
C GLU A 62 0.60 7.88 12.55
N ILE A 63 1.06 6.63 12.49
CA ILE A 63 2.47 6.26 12.60
C ILE A 63 3.28 6.79 11.42
N LEU A 64 2.81 6.58 10.18
CA LEU A 64 3.50 7.06 8.98
C LEU A 64 3.62 8.59 8.95
N ARG A 65 2.55 9.31 9.33
CA ARG A 65 2.58 10.78 9.41
C ARG A 65 3.58 11.26 10.45
N GLN A 66 3.67 10.58 11.60
CA GLN A 66 4.66 10.88 12.61
C GLN A 66 6.08 10.66 12.08
N GLN A 67 6.38 9.49 11.52
CA GLN A 67 7.70 9.19 10.94
C GLN A 67 8.08 10.17 9.82
N GLN A 68 7.14 10.54 8.96
CA GLN A 68 7.36 11.52 7.90
C GLN A 68 7.66 12.92 8.47
N ALA A 69 6.96 13.34 9.53
CA ALA A 69 7.24 14.61 10.19
C ALA A 69 8.65 14.63 10.81
N GLU A 70 9.07 13.54 11.44
CA GLU A 70 10.40 13.40 12.04
C GLU A 70 11.50 13.34 10.99
N PHE A 71 11.28 12.63 9.88
CA PHE A 71 12.15 12.69 8.71
C PHE A 71 12.34 14.14 8.23
N ASN A 72 11.24 14.89 8.09
CA ASN A 72 11.31 16.28 7.65
C ASN A 72 12.11 17.17 8.62
N VAL A 73 11.95 16.97 9.94
CA VAL A 73 12.75 17.67 10.97
C VAL A 73 14.23 17.28 10.87
N ALA A 74 14.54 15.99 10.77
CA ALA A 74 15.90 15.50 10.66
C ALA A 74 16.62 16.03 9.41
N MET A 75 15.92 16.06 8.27
CA MET A 75 16.48 16.59 7.02
C MET A 75 16.64 18.11 7.03
N SER A 76 15.81 18.83 7.80
CA SER A 76 15.97 20.28 7.96
C SER A 76 17.18 20.67 8.82
N SER A 77 17.60 19.80 9.76
CA SER A 77 18.68 20.09 10.71
C SER A 77 20.07 19.69 10.21
N THR A 78 20.15 18.71 9.30
CA THR A 78 21.42 18.25 8.73
C THR A 78 21.35 18.34 7.21
N PRO A 79 21.82 19.44 6.60
CA PRO A 79 21.85 19.56 5.15
C PRO A 79 22.65 18.39 4.59
N PRO A 80 22.13 17.71 3.55
CA PRO A 80 22.81 16.57 3.01
C PRO A 80 24.23 16.91 2.56
N LYS A 81 25.18 16.00 2.81
CA LYS A 81 26.53 16.14 2.27
C LYS A 81 26.44 16.12 0.75
N ARG A 82 27.18 17.02 0.09
CA ARG A 82 27.26 17.14 -1.38
C ARG A 82 27.93 15.92 -2.02
N ALA A 83 27.38 14.73 -1.86
CA ALA A 83 27.75 13.62 -2.70
C ALA A 83 27.22 13.92 -4.11
N GLN A 84 28.05 13.66 -5.12
CA GLN A 84 27.64 13.77 -6.50
C GLN A 84 26.59 12.68 -6.73
N GLU A 85 25.35 13.11 -6.88
CA GLU A 85 24.23 12.23 -7.22
C GLU A 85 24.51 11.60 -8.60
N PRO A 86 24.64 10.26 -8.71
CA PRO A 86 24.85 9.58 -9.98
C PRO A 86 23.68 9.78 -10.95
N CYS A 87 22.54 10.21 -10.42
CA CYS A 87 21.29 10.26 -11.15
C CYS A 87 21.23 11.32 -12.25
N LEU A 88 22.08 12.35 -12.18
CA LEU A 88 22.09 13.44 -13.14
C LEU A 88 23.51 13.77 -13.57
N GLY A 89 23.82 13.51 -14.84
CA GLY A 89 25.09 13.88 -15.48
C GLY A 89 25.25 15.38 -15.72
N LEU A 90 24.58 16.24 -14.94
CA LEU A 90 24.52 17.68 -15.13
C LEU A 90 25.12 18.42 -13.93
N ASP A 91 25.67 19.61 -14.19
CA ASP A 91 26.05 20.60 -13.18
C ASP A 91 24.79 21.18 -12.52
N ALA A 92 24.08 20.36 -11.76
CA ALA A 92 22.95 20.78 -10.95
C ALA A 92 23.39 21.85 -9.94
N ASP A 93 22.58 22.90 -9.77
CA ASP A 93 22.81 23.90 -8.73
C ASP A 93 22.73 23.26 -7.33
N ALA A 94 23.26 23.96 -6.32
CA ALA A 94 23.32 23.44 -4.97
C ALA A 94 21.93 23.15 -4.36
N GLY A 95 20.89 23.90 -4.75
CA GLY A 95 19.52 23.69 -4.28
C GLY A 95 18.92 22.42 -4.86
N LEU A 96 19.03 22.22 -6.18
CA LEU A 96 18.58 21.00 -6.84
C LEU A 96 19.29 19.75 -6.32
N ARG A 97 20.61 19.81 -6.07
CA ARG A 97 21.34 18.69 -5.44
C ARG A 97 20.79 18.35 -4.06
N SER A 98 20.50 19.36 -3.24
CA SER A 98 19.90 19.15 -1.92
C SER A 98 18.50 18.56 -2.00
N LEU A 99 17.72 18.95 -3.01
CA LEU A 99 16.37 18.42 -3.26
C LEU A 99 16.42 16.93 -3.63
N LEU A 100 17.26 16.57 -4.59
CA LEU A 100 17.40 15.19 -5.07
C LEU A 100 17.86 14.25 -3.98
N GLU A 101 18.87 14.68 -3.23
CA GLU A 101 19.40 13.91 -2.11
C GLU A 101 18.35 13.77 -0.99
N ARG A 102 17.54 14.80 -0.73
CA ARG A 102 16.38 14.66 0.18
C ARG A 102 15.40 13.62 -0.32
N LYS A 103 15.06 13.62 -1.62
CA LYS A 103 14.16 12.61 -2.21
C LYS A 103 14.76 11.21 -2.19
N ARG A 104 16.07 11.07 -2.39
CA ARG A 104 16.80 9.81 -2.23
C ARG A 104 16.68 9.31 -0.79
N LEU A 105 17.02 10.14 0.19
CA LEU A 105 16.91 9.79 1.61
C LEU A 105 15.46 9.46 2.01
N PHE A 106 14.47 10.15 1.43
CA PHE A 106 13.07 9.82 1.66
C PHE A 106 12.71 8.43 1.11
N ARG A 107 13.18 8.08 -0.09
CA ARG A 107 13.04 6.73 -0.64
C ARG A 107 13.71 5.67 0.24
N GLU A 108 14.88 5.96 0.80
CA GLU A 108 15.59 5.01 1.69
C GLU A 108 14.89 4.85 3.05
N ALA A 109 14.26 5.91 3.54
CA ALA A 109 13.45 5.88 4.75
C ALA A 109 12.11 5.14 4.56
N PHE A 110 11.53 5.27 3.36
CA PHE A 110 10.23 4.69 3.00
C PHE A 110 10.34 3.84 1.72
N PRO A 111 11.11 2.73 1.76
CA PRO A 111 11.24 1.85 0.60
C PRO A 111 9.91 1.19 0.27
N GLN A 112 9.59 1.09 -1.01
CA GLN A 112 8.34 0.53 -1.49
C GLN A 112 8.55 -0.81 -2.23
N ARG A 113 9.79 -1.08 -2.64
CA ARG A 113 10.17 -2.23 -3.47
C ARG A 113 11.60 -2.65 -3.19
N ALA A 114 11.98 -3.86 -3.61
CA ALA A 114 13.34 -4.40 -3.47
C ALA A 114 14.44 -3.46 -4.01
N ALA A 115 14.18 -2.77 -5.14
CA ALA A 115 15.14 -1.84 -5.74
C ALA A 115 15.43 -0.61 -4.87
N ASP A 116 14.53 -0.23 -3.97
CA ASP A 116 14.71 0.92 -3.07
C ASP A 116 15.62 0.58 -1.87
N LEU A 117 15.92 -0.70 -1.66
CA LEU A 117 16.82 -1.18 -0.61
C LEU A 117 18.30 -0.96 -0.93
N ARG A 118 18.60 -0.42 -2.11
CA ARG A 118 19.96 -0.08 -2.53
C ARG A 118 20.10 1.43 -2.76
N ASP A 119 21.27 1.94 -2.39
CA ASP A 119 21.66 3.34 -2.62
C ASP A 119 22.06 3.56 -4.08
N ALA A 120 22.47 4.78 -4.40
CA ALA A 120 22.86 5.15 -5.76
C ALA A 120 24.13 4.43 -6.28
N ASN A 121 24.93 3.85 -5.38
CA ASN A 121 26.15 3.11 -5.70
C ASN A 121 25.91 1.59 -5.69
N GLY A 122 24.66 1.14 -5.48
CA GLY A 122 24.29 -0.27 -5.37
C GLY A 122 24.56 -0.90 -4.00
N ASN A 123 25.04 -0.14 -3.01
CA ASN A 123 25.20 -0.64 -1.66
C ASN A 123 23.84 -0.78 -0.98
N PHE A 124 23.73 -1.65 0.01
CA PHE A 124 22.51 -1.73 0.80
C PHE A 124 22.32 -0.47 1.64
N THR A 125 21.12 0.07 1.56
CA THR A 125 20.61 1.07 2.51
C THR A 125 20.50 0.42 3.89
N ARG A 126 20.23 1.22 4.92
CA ARG A 126 20.00 0.66 6.27
C ARG A 126 18.86 -0.36 6.27
N MET A 127 17.75 -0.07 5.59
CA MET A 127 16.66 -1.03 5.47
C MET A 127 17.06 -2.25 4.65
N GLY A 128 17.87 -2.08 3.59
CA GLY A 128 18.38 -3.20 2.81
C GLY A 128 19.27 -4.16 3.61
N VAL A 129 20.07 -3.64 4.55
CA VAL A 129 20.86 -4.47 5.47
C VAL A 129 19.94 -5.26 6.41
N LEU A 130 18.89 -4.64 6.94
CA LEU A 130 17.90 -5.29 7.81
C LEU A 130 17.15 -6.41 7.06
N VAL A 131 16.62 -6.12 5.88
CA VAL A 131 15.93 -7.10 5.03
C VAL A 131 16.85 -8.28 4.71
N ASN A 132 18.10 -8.02 4.31
CA ASN A 132 19.05 -9.09 4.03
C ASN A 132 19.38 -9.94 5.26
N ALA A 133 19.46 -9.34 6.45
CA ALA A 133 19.69 -10.07 7.69
C ALA A 133 18.53 -11.05 7.95
N LYS A 134 17.28 -10.59 7.85
CA LYS A 134 16.09 -11.44 7.98
C LYS A 134 16.05 -12.56 6.95
N LEU A 135 16.26 -12.24 5.68
CA LEU A 135 16.31 -13.25 4.62
C LEU A 135 17.43 -14.28 4.84
N THR A 136 18.56 -13.86 5.41
CA THR A 136 19.65 -14.77 5.78
C THR A 136 19.21 -15.73 6.89
N GLU A 137 18.52 -15.23 7.92
CA GLU A 137 17.98 -16.05 9.01
C GLU A 137 16.97 -17.07 8.50
N ILE A 138 16.01 -16.63 7.68
CA ILE A 138 15.01 -17.48 7.04
C ILE A 138 15.69 -18.56 6.17
N TYR A 139 16.67 -18.16 5.35
CA TYR A 139 17.39 -19.09 4.49
C TYR A 139 18.16 -20.14 5.29
N ILE A 140 18.85 -19.74 6.37
CA ILE A 140 19.58 -20.67 7.24
C ILE A 140 18.60 -21.62 7.94
N ALA A 141 17.45 -21.12 8.40
CA ALA A 141 16.43 -21.96 9.02
C ALA A 141 15.88 -23.02 8.05
N LYS A 142 15.63 -22.63 6.79
CA LYS A 142 15.10 -23.53 5.74
C LYS A 142 16.15 -24.51 5.20
N ASN A 143 17.40 -24.09 5.04
CA ASN A 143 18.43 -24.83 4.28
C ASN A 143 19.61 -25.34 5.13
N GLY A 144 19.72 -24.94 6.39
CA GLY A 144 20.82 -25.32 7.29
C GLY A 144 22.20 -24.77 6.91
N SER A 145 22.28 -23.79 6.00
CA SER A 145 23.54 -23.20 5.53
C SER A 145 23.38 -21.72 5.20
N SER A 146 24.47 -20.95 5.33
CA SER A 146 24.48 -19.53 4.95
C SER A 146 24.36 -19.37 3.42
N PRO A 147 23.49 -18.48 2.93
CA PRO A 147 23.37 -18.20 1.51
C PRO A 147 24.58 -17.42 0.98
N SER A 148 24.91 -17.63 -0.29
CA SER A 148 25.78 -16.72 -1.05
C SER A 148 25.06 -15.41 -1.38
N THR A 149 25.81 -14.37 -1.77
CA THR A 149 25.22 -13.08 -2.18
C THR A 149 24.23 -13.22 -3.33
N ALA A 150 24.54 -14.05 -4.34
CA ALA A 150 23.63 -14.29 -5.46
C ALA A 150 22.34 -15.00 -5.03
N GLN A 151 22.43 -15.92 -4.05
CA GLN A 151 21.25 -16.59 -3.50
C GLN A 151 20.39 -15.62 -2.68
N LEU A 152 20.99 -14.72 -1.91
CA LEU A 152 20.25 -13.67 -1.19
C LEU A 152 19.57 -12.70 -2.14
N ASP A 153 20.24 -12.30 -3.22
CA ASP A 153 19.64 -11.40 -4.21
C ASP A 153 18.45 -12.05 -4.91
N ALA A 154 18.56 -13.32 -5.31
CA ALA A 154 17.44 -14.07 -5.87
C ALA A 154 16.31 -14.29 -4.84
N ALA A 155 16.66 -14.63 -3.60
CA ALA A 155 15.68 -14.82 -2.53
C ALA A 155 14.90 -13.53 -2.24
N ARG A 156 15.57 -12.37 -2.25
CA ARG A 156 14.93 -11.08 -2.01
C ARG A 156 13.93 -10.71 -3.09
N ASP A 157 14.26 -10.91 -4.36
CA ASP A 157 13.36 -10.56 -5.46
C ASP A 157 12.13 -11.49 -5.49
N VAL A 158 12.28 -12.74 -5.01
CA VAL A 158 11.17 -13.70 -4.85
C VAL A 158 10.32 -13.37 -3.63
N ALA A 159 10.95 -13.15 -2.47
CA ALA A 159 10.30 -12.82 -1.20
C ALA A 159 9.49 -11.53 -1.33
N LEU A 160 10.14 -10.43 -1.75
CA LEU A 160 9.50 -9.14 -1.91
C LEU A 160 8.64 -9.02 -3.19
N GLY A 161 8.10 -10.13 -3.70
CA GLY A 161 7.42 -10.26 -4.98
C GLY A 161 6.17 -9.38 -5.11
N SER A 162 4.98 -9.96 -5.18
CA SER A 162 3.73 -9.20 -5.23
C SER A 162 3.39 -8.51 -3.90
N HIS A 163 3.92 -9.02 -2.78
CA HIS A 163 3.61 -8.56 -1.43
C HIS A 163 4.68 -7.64 -0.84
N GLY A 164 5.77 -7.42 -1.58
CA GLY A 164 6.95 -6.66 -1.14
C GLY A 164 6.65 -5.29 -0.55
N SER A 165 5.65 -4.58 -1.06
CA SER A 165 5.29 -3.27 -0.51
C SER A 165 4.68 -3.36 0.89
N SER A 166 3.93 -4.42 1.19
CA SER A 166 3.30 -4.62 2.49
C SER A 166 4.32 -5.06 3.55
N GLU A 167 5.21 -5.97 3.17
CA GLU A 167 6.32 -6.42 4.02
C GLU A 167 7.26 -5.27 4.37
N LEU A 168 7.64 -4.48 3.36
CA LEU A 168 8.45 -3.30 3.57
C LEU A 168 7.74 -2.27 4.44
N LEU A 169 6.42 -2.11 4.28
CA LEU A 169 5.64 -1.26 5.17
C LEU A 169 5.66 -1.79 6.61
N PHE A 170 5.48 -3.09 6.84
CA PHE A 170 5.60 -3.69 8.18
C PHE A 170 6.97 -3.38 8.79
N LEU A 171 8.05 -3.57 8.04
CA LEU A 171 9.42 -3.29 8.48
C LEU A 171 9.67 -1.78 8.74
N ILE A 172 9.10 -0.89 7.92
CA ILE A 172 9.17 0.57 8.17
C ILE A 172 8.55 0.92 9.53
N LEU A 173 7.41 0.32 9.86
CA LEU A 173 6.69 0.64 11.10
C LEU A 173 7.35 0.02 12.34
N THR A 174 7.93 -1.17 12.20
CA THR A 174 8.43 -2.00 13.34
C THR A 174 9.94 -2.03 13.50
N GLU A 175 10.71 -1.67 12.46
CA GLU A 175 12.18 -1.72 12.47
C GLU A 175 12.82 -0.48 11.81
N GLY A 176 11.99 0.39 11.23
CA GLY A 176 12.43 1.59 10.52
C GLY A 176 13.22 2.55 11.38
N THR A 177 13.95 3.45 10.71
CA THR A 177 14.67 4.51 11.41
C THR A 177 13.69 5.49 12.00
N ALA A 178 13.56 5.47 13.31
CA ALA A 178 12.61 6.33 13.99
C ALA A 178 13.06 7.80 14.10
N TYR A 179 14.09 8.29 13.40
CA TYR A 179 14.54 9.70 13.37
C TYR A 179 14.46 10.50 14.71
N GLY A 180 14.61 9.84 15.87
CA GLY A 180 14.44 10.44 17.20
C GLY A 180 13.33 9.85 18.07
N THR A 181 12.48 8.97 17.57
CA THR A 181 11.45 8.26 18.35
C THR A 181 11.79 6.79 18.60
N SER A 182 11.01 6.17 19.46
CA SER A 182 11.08 4.73 19.67
C SER A 182 10.40 4.05 18.49
N VAL A 183 11.09 3.08 17.91
CA VAL A 183 10.51 2.15 16.95
C VAL A 183 9.35 1.41 17.63
N LEU A 184 8.25 1.17 16.91
CA LEU A 184 7.14 0.40 17.47
C LEU A 184 7.56 -1.04 17.69
N ASP A 185 7.09 -1.61 18.79
CA ASP A 185 7.20 -3.04 19.03
C ASP A 185 6.33 -3.79 17.99
N SER A 186 6.82 -4.91 17.47
CA SER A 186 6.06 -5.76 16.55
C SER A 186 4.74 -6.23 17.17
N ASP A 187 4.70 -6.36 18.50
CA ASP A 187 3.53 -6.75 19.27
C ASP A 187 2.38 -5.72 19.24
N GLN A 188 2.62 -4.54 18.67
CA GLN A 188 1.57 -3.54 18.47
C GLN A 188 0.54 -4.00 17.43
N PHE A 189 0.93 -4.80 16.44
CA PHE A 189 -0.01 -5.32 15.43
C PHE A 189 -0.51 -6.71 15.83
N SER A 190 -1.83 -6.89 15.79
CA SER A 190 -2.40 -8.21 16.08
C SER A 190 -2.16 -9.19 14.93
N SER A 191 -2.32 -10.49 15.16
CA SER A 191 -2.28 -11.51 14.10
C SER A 191 -3.38 -11.39 13.03
N ARG A 192 -4.35 -10.49 13.22
CA ARG A 192 -5.35 -10.12 12.21
C ARG A 192 -4.95 -8.90 11.38
N GLU A 193 -3.93 -8.16 11.81
CA GLU A 193 -3.41 -6.98 11.12
C GLU A 193 -2.07 -7.27 10.45
N ALA A 194 -1.28 -8.20 11.00
CA ALA A 194 -0.01 -8.64 10.45
C ALA A 194 0.06 -10.17 10.42
N ARG A 195 0.38 -10.73 9.24
CA ARG A 195 0.45 -12.18 9.02
C ARG A 195 1.24 -12.45 7.74
N ASP A 196 2.04 -13.51 7.75
CA ASP A 196 2.66 -14.10 6.55
C ASP A 196 1.60 -14.76 5.65
N THR A 197 1.38 -14.21 4.45
CA THR A 197 0.35 -14.63 3.50
C THR A 197 0.84 -15.50 2.36
N ASP A 198 2.14 -15.51 2.06
CA ASP A 198 2.72 -16.31 0.97
C ASP A 198 3.70 -17.40 1.43
N GLY A 199 3.96 -17.49 2.73
CA GLY A 199 4.75 -18.56 3.37
C GLY A 199 6.26 -18.33 3.30
N ASP A 200 6.69 -17.10 3.08
CA ASP A 200 8.11 -16.75 2.98
C ASP A 200 8.77 -16.42 4.34
N ASP A 201 7.98 -16.40 5.43
CA ASP A 201 8.32 -16.00 6.81
C ASP A 201 8.55 -14.49 7.03
N LEU A 202 8.17 -13.63 6.07
CA LEU A 202 8.02 -12.20 6.26
C LEU A 202 6.57 -11.87 6.61
N LEU A 203 6.36 -10.93 7.52
CA LEU A 203 5.01 -10.50 7.90
C LEU A 203 4.55 -9.37 7.00
N GLU A 204 3.38 -9.54 6.39
CA GLU A 204 2.68 -8.46 5.70
C GLU A 204 1.64 -7.83 6.60
N LEU A 205 1.41 -6.53 6.42
CA LEU A 205 0.19 -5.92 6.93
C LEU A 205 -0.97 -6.32 6.02
N ILE A 206 -2.03 -6.84 6.62
CA ILE A 206 -3.20 -7.34 5.91
C ILE A 206 -4.45 -6.58 6.29
N ASP A 207 -5.42 -6.55 5.36
CA ASP A 207 -6.76 -6.07 5.64
C ASP A 207 -7.66 -7.18 6.22
N ALA A 208 -8.91 -6.84 6.53
CA ALA A 208 -9.88 -7.80 7.07
C ALA A 208 -10.39 -8.84 6.03
N TRP A 209 -9.98 -8.72 4.76
CA TRP A 209 -10.17 -9.72 3.71
C TRP A 209 -8.92 -10.58 3.50
N GLU A 210 -7.96 -10.49 4.43
CA GLU A 210 -6.70 -11.24 4.41
C GLU A 210 -5.85 -10.93 3.17
N GLN A 211 -6.05 -9.75 2.56
CA GLN A 211 -5.20 -9.27 1.47
C GLN A 211 -4.09 -8.37 2.01
N PRO A 212 -2.85 -8.50 1.50
CA PRO A 212 -1.78 -7.56 1.82
C PRO A 212 -2.14 -6.12 1.42
N LEU A 213 -1.86 -5.17 2.32
CA LEU A 213 -2.02 -3.76 2.04
C LEU A 213 -0.97 -3.27 1.04
N LEU A 214 -1.40 -2.49 0.06
CA LEU A 214 -0.50 -1.89 -0.92
C LEU A 214 0.06 -0.58 -0.37
N PHE A 215 1.38 -0.43 -0.38
CA PHE A 215 2.06 0.80 0.03
C PHE A 215 2.60 1.55 -1.19
N TYR A 216 2.28 2.83 -1.28
CA TYR A 216 2.79 3.75 -2.30
C TYR A 216 3.44 4.95 -1.63
N ARG A 217 4.75 5.12 -1.88
CA ARG A 217 5.50 6.26 -1.35
C ARG A 217 5.06 7.57 -2.01
N TRP A 218 4.84 7.54 -3.32
CA TRP A 218 4.49 8.72 -4.11
C TRP A 218 3.39 8.43 -5.14
N PRO A 219 2.10 8.45 -4.74
CA PRO A 219 0.96 8.06 -5.58
C PRO A 219 0.59 9.14 -6.62
N THR A 220 1.59 9.75 -7.25
CA THR A 220 1.43 10.92 -8.13
C THR A 220 0.64 10.65 -9.40
N ARG A 221 0.60 9.40 -9.88
CA ARG A 221 -0.18 9.02 -11.07
C ARG A 221 -1.69 8.94 -10.81
N MET A 222 -2.12 8.95 -9.56
CA MET A 222 -3.54 9.16 -9.24
C MET A 222 -4.00 10.61 -9.51
N ILE A 223 -3.06 11.55 -9.48
CA ILE A 223 -3.31 12.98 -9.65
C ILE A 223 -2.96 13.41 -11.08
N ARG A 224 -1.91 12.84 -11.67
CA ARG A 224 -1.52 13.07 -13.06
C ARG A 224 -1.27 11.73 -13.77
N PRO A 225 -2.34 10.99 -14.11
CA PRO A 225 -2.18 9.84 -14.98
C PRO A 225 -1.65 10.36 -16.31
N CYS A 226 -0.46 9.92 -16.77
CA CYS A 226 -0.14 10.20 -18.16
C CYS A 226 -0.91 9.20 -19.01
N ASP A 227 -1.74 9.71 -19.88
CA ASP A 227 -1.84 9.10 -21.19
C ASP A 227 -0.71 9.72 -22.02
N PRO A 228 0.20 8.95 -22.66
CA PRO A 228 1.18 9.52 -23.58
C PRO A 228 0.53 10.38 -24.67
N ASP A 229 -0.77 10.17 -24.94
CA ASP A 229 -1.54 10.85 -25.97
C ASP A 229 -2.61 11.83 -25.41
N ALA A 230 -2.69 12.03 -24.09
CA ALA A 230 -3.69 12.94 -23.51
C ALA A 230 -3.38 14.40 -23.90
N PRO A 231 -4.37 15.15 -24.39
CA PRO A 231 -4.18 16.57 -24.67
C PRO A 231 -3.78 17.30 -23.39
N THR A 232 -2.61 17.95 -23.45
CA THR A 232 -2.14 18.87 -22.41
C THR A 232 -3.10 20.04 -22.34
N VAL A 233 -4.10 19.97 -21.45
CA VAL A 233 -4.84 21.17 -21.08
C VAL A 233 -3.97 21.91 -20.07
N PRO A 234 -3.41 23.09 -20.41
CA PRO A 234 -2.55 23.82 -19.49
C PRO A 234 -3.42 24.36 -18.34
N LEU A 235 -3.41 23.65 -17.22
CA LEU A 235 -4.03 24.11 -15.98
C LEU A 235 -3.08 24.99 -15.14
N SER A 236 -1.81 25.11 -15.56
CA SER A 236 -0.88 26.01 -14.89
C SER A 236 -0.77 27.34 -15.63
N THR A 237 -1.00 28.42 -14.90
CA THR A 237 -0.65 29.77 -15.32
C THR A 237 0.86 30.03 -15.24
N ASP A 238 1.65 29.08 -14.72
CA ASP A 238 3.09 29.16 -14.71
C ASP A 238 3.63 28.84 -16.12
N PRO A 239 4.29 29.82 -16.80
CA PRO A 239 4.83 29.63 -18.14
C PRO A 239 5.96 28.58 -18.19
N VAL A 240 6.45 28.11 -17.04
CA VAL A 240 7.38 26.99 -16.98
C VAL A 240 6.63 25.66 -17.15
N ARG A 241 5.41 25.53 -16.62
CA ARG A 241 4.68 24.25 -16.46
C ARG A 241 3.74 23.87 -17.63
N VAL A 242 3.89 24.50 -18.79
CA VAL A 242 2.92 24.41 -19.91
C VAL A 242 2.76 22.99 -20.47
N ASN A 243 3.75 22.12 -20.25
CA ASN A 243 3.77 20.75 -20.79
C ASN A 243 3.47 19.66 -19.75
N LEU A 244 3.14 20.02 -18.50
CA LEU A 244 2.70 19.03 -17.53
C LEU A 244 1.29 18.54 -17.87
N PRO A 245 1.02 17.22 -17.79
CA PRO A 245 -0.35 16.70 -17.87
C PRO A 245 -1.25 17.42 -16.87
N ALA A 246 -2.51 17.66 -17.22
CA ALA A 246 -3.48 18.27 -16.31
C ALA A 246 -3.57 17.50 -14.98
N VAL A 247 -3.86 18.21 -13.89
CA VAL A 247 -4.26 17.54 -12.64
C VAL A 247 -5.65 16.94 -12.87
N ASP A 248 -5.74 15.62 -12.76
CA ASP A 248 -6.98 14.87 -12.67
C ASP A 248 -7.30 14.61 -11.20
N THR A 249 -8.52 14.93 -10.80
CA THR A 249 -9.00 14.73 -9.42
C THR A 249 -9.91 13.53 -9.28
N THR A 250 -10.20 12.82 -10.37
CA THR A 250 -11.17 11.72 -10.41
C THR A 250 -10.77 10.62 -9.43
N TYR A 251 -9.57 10.06 -9.58
CA TYR A 251 -9.06 9.03 -8.67
C TYR A 251 -8.76 9.55 -7.27
N TRP A 252 -8.28 10.79 -7.15
CA TRP A 252 -8.02 11.41 -5.85
C TRP A 252 -9.28 11.54 -5.00
N LYS A 253 -10.42 11.90 -5.60
CA LYS A 253 -11.70 12.03 -4.90
C LYS A 253 -12.22 10.68 -4.40
N LEU A 254 -12.05 9.62 -5.19
CA LEU A 254 -12.42 8.26 -4.80
C LEU A 254 -11.59 7.78 -3.60
N LEU A 255 -10.27 8.02 -3.65
CA LEU A 255 -9.34 7.41 -2.71
C LEU A 255 -8.97 8.28 -1.52
N SER A 256 -9.18 9.60 -1.53
CA SER A 256 -8.84 10.47 -0.39
C SER A 256 -10.03 11.00 0.39
N SER A 257 -11.25 10.96 -0.15
CA SER A 257 -12.44 11.64 0.40
C SER A 257 -12.28 13.16 0.67
N SER A 258 -11.11 13.74 0.41
CA SER A 258 -10.72 15.09 0.81
C SER A 258 -10.95 16.08 -0.33
N ASN A 259 -11.60 17.20 -0.03
CA ASN A 259 -11.75 18.32 -0.97
C ASN A 259 -10.49 19.18 -0.99
N VAL A 260 -9.34 18.57 -1.30
CA VAL A 260 -8.09 19.32 -1.48
C VAL A 260 -8.18 20.15 -2.75
N ASP A 261 -7.81 21.43 -2.66
CA ASP A 261 -7.78 22.34 -3.79
C ASP A 261 -6.82 21.84 -4.89
N ILE A 262 -7.23 21.99 -6.15
CA ILE A 262 -6.44 21.54 -7.31
C ILE A 262 -5.05 22.19 -7.37
N GLY A 263 -4.94 23.42 -6.87
CA GLY A 263 -3.69 24.16 -6.77
C GLY A 263 -2.73 23.60 -5.72
N VAL A 264 -3.23 22.86 -4.73
CA VAL A 264 -2.41 22.10 -3.77
C VAL A 264 -1.96 20.78 -4.40
N LEU A 265 -2.88 20.06 -5.06
CA LEU A 265 -2.56 18.80 -5.74
C LEU A 265 -1.52 18.97 -6.85
N GLY A 266 -1.51 20.13 -7.51
CA GLY A 266 -0.55 20.50 -8.55
C GLY A 266 0.77 21.09 -8.05
N ARG A 267 1.15 20.88 -6.79
CA ARG A 267 2.44 21.32 -6.24
C ARG A 267 3.15 20.19 -5.52
N ASP A 268 4.44 20.03 -5.81
CA ASP A 268 5.32 19.22 -4.99
C ASP A 268 5.67 20.00 -3.72
N GLY A 269 5.26 19.49 -2.56
CA GLY A 269 5.57 20.10 -1.26
C GLY A 269 7.07 20.11 -0.93
N GLU A 270 7.84 19.23 -1.56
CA GLU A 270 9.29 19.14 -1.38
C GLU A 270 10.07 19.98 -2.41
N ASP A 271 9.46 20.29 -3.56
CA ASP A 271 10.03 21.12 -4.64
C ASP A 271 9.11 22.30 -5.00
N PRO A 272 8.95 23.29 -4.11
CA PRO A 272 8.05 24.43 -4.34
C PRO A 272 8.47 25.32 -5.52
N LEU A 273 9.71 25.19 -6.01
CA LEU A 273 10.26 25.98 -7.11
C LEU A 273 10.22 25.26 -8.47
N SER A 274 9.71 24.02 -8.52
CA SER A 274 9.69 23.20 -9.73
C SER A 274 11.08 22.97 -10.31
N SER A 275 12.09 22.87 -9.44
CA SER A 275 13.50 22.71 -9.79
C SER A 275 13.73 21.43 -10.58
N LEU A 276 13.10 20.33 -10.15
CA LEU A 276 13.18 19.03 -10.81
C LEU A 276 12.55 19.06 -12.21
N TYR A 277 11.41 19.74 -12.34
CA TYR A 277 10.74 19.91 -13.63
C TYR A 277 11.58 20.76 -14.61
N ARG A 278 12.16 21.86 -14.12
CA ARG A 278 13.05 22.73 -14.93
C ARG A 278 14.29 21.98 -15.42
N LEU A 279 14.84 21.13 -14.58
CA LEU A 279 16.00 20.29 -14.91
C LEU A 279 15.71 19.34 -16.07
N VAL A 280 14.55 18.67 -16.08
CA VAL A 280 14.19 17.71 -17.15
C VAL A 280 13.73 18.41 -18.45
N GLY A 281 13.96 19.73 -18.55
CA GLY A 281 13.67 20.54 -19.73
C GLY A 281 12.18 20.72 -20.00
N GLY A 282 11.32 20.43 -19.02
CA GLY A 282 9.87 20.56 -19.14
C GLY A 282 9.26 19.78 -20.31
N SER A 283 9.88 18.68 -20.74
CA SER A 283 9.34 17.80 -21.77
C SER A 283 8.69 16.57 -21.13
N ILE A 284 7.61 16.04 -21.73
CA ILE A 284 6.94 14.82 -21.25
C ILE A 284 7.94 13.65 -21.24
N SER A 285 8.78 13.53 -22.27
CA SER A 285 9.84 12.51 -22.33
C SER A 285 10.87 12.67 -21.20
N GLY A 286 11.21 13.91 -20.84
CA GLY A 286 12.07 14.20 -19.69
C GLY A 286 11.43 13.80 -18.36
N VAL A 287 10.15 14.12 -18.17
CA VAL A 287 9.38 13.69 -17.00
C VAL A 287 9.29 12.17 -16.91
N GLN A 288 8.92 11.50 -18.00
CA GLN A 288 8.86 10.04 -18.02
C GLN A 288 10.24 9.41 -17.79
N SER A 289 11.33 10.04 -18.25
CA SER A 289 12.68 9.49 -18.03
C SER A 289 13.07 9.44 -16.54
N VAL A 290 12.62 10.40 -15.73
CA VAL A 290 12.88 10.42 -14.28
C VAL A 290 11.88 9.59 -13.47
N GLU A 291 10.73 9.24 -14.06
CA GLU A 291 9.75 8.34 -13.46
C GLU A 291 10.01 6.87 -13.81
N SER A 292 10.52 6.64 -15.02
CA SER A 292 10.76 5.32 -15.60
C SER A 292 12.02 4.70 -15.03
N ASN A 293 11.96 3.37 -14.86
CA ASN A 293 12.92 2.55 -14.14
C ASN A 293 14.32 2.42 -14.79
N ALA A 294 14.66 3.27 -15.76
CA ALA A 294 15.91 3.21 -16.52
C ALA A 294 17.16 3.35 -15.63
N ASN A 295 17.02 4.03 -14.48
CA ASN A 295 18.00 3.99 -13.42
C ASN A 295 17.27 4.02 -12.07
N PRO A 296 17.24 2.92 -11.29
CA PRO A 296 16.45 2.82 -10.06
C PRO A 296 16.82 3.88 -9.02
N THR A 297 18.02 4.44 -9.14
CA THR A 297 18.54 5.50 -8.27
C THR A 297 17.94 6.87 -8.60
N CYS A 298 17.46 7.08 -9.83
CA CYS A 298 16.87 8.32 -10.36
C CYS A 298 15.34 8.32 -10.38
N ASN A 299 14.69 7.25 -9.94
CA ASN A 299 13.24 7.17 -10.01
C ASN A 299 12.61 8.08 -8.97
N PHE A 300 12.12 9.22 -9.42
CA PHE A 300 11.34 10.17 -8.64
C PHE A 300 9.86 10.08 -9.02
N HIS A 301 9.04 10.74 -8.23
CA HIS A 301 7.63 10.95 -8.50
C HIS A 301 7.42 11.95 -9.63
N THR A 302 6.18 12.04 -10.14
CA THR A 302 5.83 13.06 -11.14
C THR A 302 6.14 14.45 -10.58
N PRO A 303 7.00 15.25 -11.24
CA PRO A 303 7.33 16.59 -10.79
C PRO A 303 6.07 17.46 -10.63
N ASP A 304 6.14 18.46 -9.75
CA ASP A 304 5.03 19.39 -9.50
C ASP A 304 3.68 18.71 -9.17
N THR A 305 3.75 17.61 -8.42
CA THR A 305 2.59 16.83 -8.03
C THR A 305 2.66 16.51 -6.55
N TYR A 306 1.53 16.69 -5.86
CA TYR A 306 1.39 16.36 -4.45
C TYR A 306 1.59 14.85 -4.24
N ALA A 307 2.29 14.48 -3.17
CA ALA A 307 2.69 13.10 -2.93
C ALA A 307 2.61 12.72 -1.43
N PRO A 308 1.41 12.37 -0.92
CA PRO A 308 1.28 11.80 0.41
C PRO A 308 1.67 10.31 0.39
N LEU A 309 2.10 9.78 1.53
CA LEU A 309 2.18 8.33 1.69
C LEU A 309 0.77 7.73 1.62
N LEU A 310 0.59 6.74 0.75
CA LEU A 310 -0.70 6.08 0.52
C LEU A 310 -0.60 4.60 0.87
N VAL A 311 -1.57 4.13 1.63
CA VAL A 311 -1.78 2.72 1.94
C VAL A 311 -3.20 2.35 1.50
N VAL A 312 -3.33 1.30 0.71
CA VAL A 312 -4.59 0.88 0.06
C VAL A 312 -4.91 -0.57 0.42
N SER A 313 -6.14 -0.81 0.84
CA SER A 313 -6.77 -2.14 0.87
C SER A 313 -7.58 -2.33 -0.40
N MET A 314 -7.50 -3.52 -0.99
CA MET A 314 -8.27 -3.94 -2.17
C MET A 314 -9.75 -4.20 -1.87
N GLY A 315 -10.18 -4.04 -0.61
CA GLY A 315 -11.58 -4.13 -0.25
C GLY A 315 -12.24 -5.49 -0.50
N PRO A 316 -13.58 -5.52 -0.55
CA PRO A 316 -14.37 -6.72 -0.78
C PRO A 316 -14.17 -7.43 -2.13
N ASP A 317 -13.89 -6.69 -3.20
CA ASP A 317 -13.78 -7.26 -4.55
C ASP A 317 -12.39 -7.88 -4.84
N LEU A 318 -11.42 -7.64 -3.95
CA LEU A 318 -10.03 -8.11 -4.04
C LEU A 318 -9.31 -7.57 -5.28
N ALA A 319 -9.82 -6.50 -5.89
CA ALA A 319 -9.23 -5.86 -7.04
C ALA A 319 -8.57 -4.56 -6.61
N ALA A 320 -7.26 -4.44 -6.84
CA ALA A 320 -6.54 -3.23 -6.46
C ALA A 320 -7.00 -1.97 -7.22
N GLY A 321 -7.48 -2.11 -8.46
CA GLY A 321 -7.76 -0.99 -9.38
C GLY A 321 -6.55 -0.09 -9.71
N LEU A 322 -5.39 -0.37 -9.12
CA LEU A 322 -4.10 0.25 -9.32
C LEU A 322 -3.10 -0.83 -9.75
N TYR A 323 -2.10 -0.46 -10.54
CA TYR A 323 -0.94 -1.32 -10.75
C TYR A 323 -0.19 -1.54 -9.44
N LEU A 324 0.33 -2.76 -9.25
CA LEU A 324 1.07 -3.11 -8.04
C LEU A 324 2.35 -2.27 -7.93
N PRO A 325 2.82 -1.94 -6.71
CA PRO A 325 4.04 -1.18 -6.47
C PRO A 325 5.31 -1.66 -7.21
N ASN A 326 5.40 -2.95 -7.48
CA ASN A 326 6.52 -3.58 -8.20
C ASN A 326 6.37 -3.50 -9.74
N ASP A 327 5.18 -3.21 -10.28
CA ASP A 327 4.91 -3.10 -11.71
C ASP A 327 5.36 -1.75 -12.27
N THR A 328 6.66 -1.62 -12.39
CA THR A 328 7.30 -0.39 -12.86
C THR A 328 7.14 -0.15 -14.37
N ALA A 329 6.78 -1.18 -15.13
CA ALA A 329 6.49 -1.05 -16.56
C ALA A 329 5.23 -0.21 -16.79
N ASN A 330 4.28 -0.31 -15.86
CA ASN A 330 3.02 0.44 -15.89
C ASN A 330 2.95 1.54 -14.83
N PHE A 331 4.11 2.02 -14.32
CA PHE A 331 4.17 3.05 -13.28
C PHE A 331 3.41 2.70 -11.98
N GLY A 332 3.31 1.42 -11.65
CA GLY A 332 2.69 0.95 -10.42
C GLY A 332 3.36 1.51 -9.18
N HIS A 333 4.67 1.75 -9.17
CA HIS A 333 5.35 2.43 -8.06
C HIS A 333 4.81 3.85 -7.77
N LEU A 334 4.10 4.46 -8.72
CA LEU A 334 3.47 5.78 -8.59
C LEU A 334 1.94 5.72 -8.44
N ALA A 335 1.38 4.54 -8.14
CA ALA A 335 -0.06 4.28 -8.01
C ALA A 335 -0.85 4.59 -9.30
N GLN A 336 -0.32 4.22 -10.47
CA GLN A 336 -1.05 4.35 -11.73
C GLN A 336 -2.32 3.47 -11.70
N PRO A 337 -3.50 4.03 -12.01
CA PRO A 337 -4.72 3.24 -12.18
C PRO A 337 -4.57 2.22 -13.31
N SER A 338 -5.05 1.00 -13.08
CA SER A 338 -4.96 -0.10 -14.06
C SER A 338 -5.98 0.00 -15.19
N VAL A 339 -6.98 0.87 -15.03
CA VAL A 339 -8.00 1.15 -16.04
C VAL A 339 -8.09 2.66 -16.26
N ALA A 340 -8.18 3.06 -17.52
CA ALA A 340 -8.37 4.46 -17.91
C ALA A 340 -9.65 5.04 -17.27
N PRO A 341 -9.70 6.35 -17.00
CA PRO A 341 -10.82 6.98 -16.32
C PRO A 341 -12.04 6.92 -17.22
N ASN A 342 -12.92 5.95 -16.96
CA ASN A 342 -14.25 5.91 -17.54
C ASN A 342 -15.25 5.50 -16.45
N VAL A 343 -16.46 6.04 -16.55
CA VAL A 343 -17.51 5.96 -15.50
C VAL A 343 -17.94 4.51 -15.19
N ALA A 344 -17.52 3.52 -16.00
CA ALA A 344 -17.81 2.10 -15.80
C ALA A 344 -16.61 1.31 -15.24
N ALA A 345 -15.39 1.84 -15.34
CA ALA A 345 -14.13 1.26 -14.84
C ALA A 345 -13.85 1.60 -13.38
N ASP A 346 -14.60 2.53 -12.80
CA ASP A 346 -14.49 2.95 -11.40
C ASP A 346 -14.85 1.84 -10.40
N SER A 347 -15.44 0.71 -10.83
CA SER A 347 -15.89 -0.34 -9.91
C SER A 347 -14.77 -0.88 -9.02
N ALA A 348 -13.58 -1.08 -9.58
CA ALA A 348 -12.43 -1.67 -8.87
C ALA A 348 -11.68 -0.68 -7.94
N LEU A 349 -12.06 0.60 -7.93
CA LEU A 349 -11.52 1.59 -6.99
C LEU A 349 -12.59 2.08 -6.00
N ASN A 350 -13.87 1.81 -6.28
CA ASN A 350 -14.98 2.35 -5.50
C ASN A 350 -15.12 1.71 -4.11
N ASP A 351 -14.67 0.47 -3.94
CA ASP A 351 -14.71 -0.25 -2.67
C ASP A 351 -13.36 -0.32 -1.96
N ASN A 352 -12.28 0.11 -2.63
CA ASN A 352 -10.98 0.32 -2.02
C ASN A 352 -11.07 1.26 -0.81
N ILE A 353 -10.31 0.89 0.21
CA ILE A 353 -10.22 1.65 1.45
C ILE A 353 -8.79 2.14 1.59
N THR A 354 -8.61 3.42 1.90
CA THR A 354 -7.26 3.98 2.04
C THR A 354 -7.07 4.66 3.39
N ASN A 355 -5.81 4.89 3.74
CA ASN A 355 -5.43 5.71 4.87
C ASN A 355 -5.78 7.20 4.70
N LEU A 356 -6.20 7.64 3.51
CA LEU A 356 -6.60 9.02 3.25
C LEU A 356 -8.12 9.23 3.40
N GLN A 357 -8.92 8.16 3.34
CA GLN A 357 -10.37 8.26 3.54
C GLN A 357 -10.73 8.55 5.00
N GLY A 358 -11.54 9.59 5.26
CA GLY A 358 -12.09 9.88 6.58
C GLY A 358 -11.12 10.51 7.59
N ILE A 359 -10.00 11.07 7.13
CA ILE A 359 -9.22 12.04 7.91
C ILE A 359 -9.88 13.41 7.73
N GLU A 360 -10.90 13.70 8.53
CA GLU A 360 -11.47 15.05 8.68
C GLU A 360 -10.64 15.92 9.64
#